data_AF-A0A397RM98-F1
#
_entry.id   AF-A0A397RM98-F1
#
_cell.length_a   1.000
_cell.length_b   1.000
_cell.length_c   1.000
_cell.angle_alpha   90.00
_cell.angle_beta   90.00
_cell.angle_gamma   90.00
#
_symmetry.space_group_name_H-M   'P 1'
#
loop_
_entity.id
_entity.type
_entity.pdbx_description
1 polymer ?
#
loop_
_entity_poly.entity_id
_entity_poly.type
_entity_poly.pdbx_seq_one_letter_code
_entity_poly.pdbx_strand_id
1 'polypeptide(L)'
;MKKFFGEFKTFIARGNVLDMAVGVVIGGAFSAIVTALVNILLSVCTWAVPGGLKGLVTILPAANEAQKGVAGIGQSFKASEIVEATKAFAANQGATIDVSDASFPTWQNALLTKYTLHGTTYTYNMSAVIDWGTFINAIISFLIVAFVLFLIVKAFNKMREAQEKAKAKAKEKLASKMEAKGAEAADQTPEEA
;
A
#
# COMPACT_ATOMS: atom_id res chain seq x y z
N MET A 1 -11.32 -38.69 -13.35
CA MET A 1 -11.42 -37.74 -12.20
C MET A 1 -10.94 -38.30 -10.86
N LYS A 2 -11.32 -39.53 -10.44
CA LYS A 2 -10.85 -40.10 -9.15
C LYS A 2 -9.32 -40.23 -9.04
N LYS A 3 -8.64 -40.57 -10.14
CA LYS A 3 -7.17 -40.68 -10.21
C LYS A 3 -6.45 -39.35 -9.91
N PHE A 4 -6.95 -38.26 -10.49
CA PHE A 4 -6.41 -36.91 -10.30
C PHE A 4 -6.55 -36.41 -8.85
N PHE A 5 -7.71 -36.64 -8.21
CA PHE A 5 -7.90 -36.29 -6.79
C PHE A 5 -6.99 -37.10 -5.84
N GLY A 6 -6.70 -38.36 -6.18
CA GLY A 6 -5.75 -39.19 -5.42
C GLY A 6 -4.30 -38.74 -5.57
N GLU A 7 -3.88 -38.39 -6.79
CA GLU A 7 -2.57 -37.80 -7.08
C GLU A 7 -2.42 -36.43 -6.41
N PHE A 8 -3.48 -35.61 -6.41
CA PHE A 8 -3.53 -34.33 -5.72
C PHE A 8 -3.38 -34.52 -4.20
N LYS A 9 -4.17 -35.39 -3.57
CA LYS A 9 -4.04 -35.67 -2.12
C LYS A 9 -2.64 -36.14 -1.75
N THR A 10 -2.03 -36.99 -2.58
CA THR A 10 -0.65 -37.47 -2.41
C THR A 10 0.36 -36.33 -2.59
N PHE A 11 0.08 -35.36 -3.46
CA PHE A 11 0.90 -34.19 -3.69
C PHE A 11 0.86 -33.20 -2.51
N ILE A 12 -0.31 -32.80 -2.03
CA ILE A 12 -0.43 -31.93 -0.84
C ILE A 12 0.02 -32.63 0.45
N ALA A 13 -0.05 -33.96 0.52
CA ALA A 13 0.51 -34.73 1.64
C ALA A 13 2.04 -34.73 1.67
N ARG A 14 2.73 -34.27 0.61
CA ARG A 14 4.16 -33.94 0.69
C ARG A 14 4.28 -32.68 1.55
N GLY A 15 4.38 -32.85 2.87
CA GLY A 15 4.30 -31.75 3.87
C GLY A 15 5.09 -30.49 3.51
N ASN A 16 6.23 -30.63 2.85
CA ASN A 16 7.04 -29.52 2.33
C ASN A 16 6.26 -28.55 1.39
N VAL A 17 5.30 -29.04 0.61
CA VAL A 17 4.48 -28.22 -0.29
C VAL A 17 3.33 -27.54 0.47
N LEU A 18 2.74 -28.23 1.45
CA LEU A 18 1.63 -27.70 2.23
C LEU A 18 2.09 -26.51 3.10
N ASP A 19 3.22 -26.65 3.78
CA ASP A 19 3.76 -25.58 4.63
C ASP A 19 4.20 -24.36 3.81
N MET A 20 4.79 -24.58 2.63
CA MET A 20 5.09 -23.48 1.69
C MET A 20 3.82 -22.79 1.19
N ALA A 21 2.78 -23.55 0.83
CA ALA A 21 1.51 -22.99 0.37
C ALA A 21 0.82 -22.17 1.46
N VAL A 22 0.81 -22.65 2.71
CA VAL A 22 0.26 -21.93 3.87
C VAL A 22 1.04 -20.64 4.12
N GLY A 23 2.38 -20.68 4.04
CA GLY A 23 3.23 -19.50 4.20
C GLY A 23 2.93 -18.40 3.16
N VAL A 24 2.74 -18.76 1.90
CA VAL A 24 2.41 -17.80 0.83
C VAL A 24 1.01 -17.21 1.01
N VAL A 25 0.01 -18.03 1.35
CA VAL A 25 -1.38 -17.58 1.55
C VAL A 25 -1.48 -16.66 2.76
N ILE A 26 -0.87 -17.04 3.89
CA ILE A 26 -0.85 -16.20 5.10
C ILE A 26 -0.02 -14.93 4.86
N GLY A 27 1.12 -15.03 4.18
CA GLY A 27 1.96 -13.87 3.85
C GLY A 27 1.24 -12.86 2.96
N GLY A 28 0.51 -13.32 1.94
CA GLY A 28 -0.31 -12.47 1.09
C GLY A 28 -1.46 -11.79 1.85
N ALA A 29 -2.19 -12.55 2.66
CA ALA A 29 -3.28 -12.02 3.48
C ALA A 29 -2.78 -11.01 4.54
N PHE A 30 -1.65 -11.31 5.19
CA PHE A 30 -1.01 -10.43 6.16
C PHE A 30 -0.54 -9.13 5.51
N SER A 31 0.10 -9.21 4.34
CA SER A 31 0.51 -8.03 3.58
C SER A 31 -0.68 -7.14 3.20
N ALA A 32 -1.82 -7.73 2.82
CA ALA A 32 -3.04 -6.99 2.54
C ALA A 32 -3.59 -6.26 3.78
N ILE A 33 -3.56 -6.90 4.96
CA ILE A 33 -3.97 -6.27 6.23
C ILE A 33 -3.04 -5.12 6.59
N VAL A 34 -1.72 -5.32 6.48
CA VAL A 34 -0.72 -4.28 6.71
C VAL A 34 -0.95 -3.11 5.76
N THR A 35 -1.15 -3.38 4.47
CA THR A 35 -1.39 -2.38 3.45
C THR A 35 -2.67 -1.58 3.74
N ALA A 36 -3.75 -2.24 4.14
CA ALA A 36 -5.00 -1.57 4.51
C ALA A 36 -4.81 -0.63 5.71
N LEU A 37 -4.10 -1.08 6.75
CA LEU A 37 -3.82 -0.26 7.94
C LEU A 37 -2.87 0.91 7.63
N VAL A 38 -1.87 0.68 6.79
CA VAL A 38 -0.96 1.71 6.27
C VAL A 38 -1.73 2.76 5.48
N ASN A 39 -2.65 2.34 4.60
CA ASN A 39 -3.47 3.26 3.80
C ASN A 39 -4.38 4.13 4.68
N ILE A 40 -4.95 3.58 5.75
CA ILE A 40 -5.75 4.35 6.72
C ILE A 40 -4.87 5.40 7.41
N LEU A 41 -3.67 5.04 7.88
CA LEU A 41 -2.77 6.00 8.51
C LEU A 41 -2.23 7.04 7.53
N LEU A 42 -1.88 6.65 6.30
CA LEU A 42 -1.50 7.60 5.26
C LEU A 42 -2.63 8.58 4.94
N SER A 43 -3.88 8.11 4.89
CA SER A 43 -5.05 8.98 4.68
C SER A 43 -5.23 10.00 5.82
N VAL A 44 -5.01 9.58 7.08
CA VAL A 44 -5.05 10.50 8.23
C VAL A 44 -3.88 11.49 8.21
N CYS A 45 -2.68 11.04 7.90
CA CYS A 45 -1.49 11.89 7.82
C CYS A 45 -1.59 12.90 6.67
N THR A 46 -2.14 12.50 5.52
CA THR A 46 -2.34 13.39 4.37
C THR A 46 -3.48 14.38 4.58
N TRP A 47 -4.52 14.03 5.36
CA TRP A 47 -5.51 14.99 5.82
C TRP A 47 -4.90 16.06 6.73
N ALA A 48 -3.94 15.68 7.58
CA ALA A 48 -3.23 16.63 8.45
C ALA A 48 -2.29 17.58 7.68
N VAL A 49 -1.88 17.22 6.46
CA VAL A 49 -1.06 18.06 5.57
C VAL A 49 -1.77 18.23 4.22
N PRO A 50 -2.84 19.05 4.14
CA PRO A 50 -3.61 19.21 2.91
C PRO A 50 -2.74 19.87 1.84
N GLY A 51 -2.39 19.09 0.81
CA GLY A 51 -1.55 19.53 -0.31
C GLY A 51 -0.35 18.62 -0.57
N GLY A 52 0.14 17.90 0.44
CA GLY A 52 1.35 17.09 0.36
C GLY A 52 2.61 17.89 0.01
N LEU A 53 3.76 17.23 -0.01
CA LEU A 53 5.02 17.82 -0.48
C LEU A 53 5.02 17.86 -2.02
N LYS A 54 4.16 18.66 -2.63
CA LYS A 54 4.07 18.79 -4.09
C LYS A 54 4.84 20.02 -4.56
N GLY A 55 5.64 19.86 -5.61
CA GLY A 55 6.34 20.97 -6.26
C GLY A 55 7.85 21.08 -5.95
N LEU A 56 8.40 20.22 -5.08
CA LEU A 56 9.85 20.08 -4.94
C LEU A 56 10.38 19.16 -6.03
N VAL A 57 10.46 19.68 -7.24
CA VAL A 57 10.98 18.96 -8.41
C VAL A 57 12.22 19.70 -8.91
N THR A 58 13.35 18.98 -8.94
CA THR A 58 14.59 19.49 -9.51
C THR A 58 14.81 18.82 -10.86
N ILE A 59 14.92 19.61 -11.91
CA ILE A 59 15.22 19.13 -13.26
C ILE A 59 16.70 19.32 -13.47
N LEU A 60 17.38 18.23 -13.82
CA LEU A 60 18.79 18.28 -14.16
C LEU A 60 18.96 18.91 -15.55
N PRO A 61 20.02 19.72 -15.75
CA PRO A 61 20.26 20.36 -17.03
C PRO A 61 20.35 19.32 -18.15
N ALA A 62 19.88 19.68 -19.34
CA ALA A 62 19.96 18.83 -20.52
C ALA A 62 21.44 18.46 -20.80
N ALA A 63 21.76 17.16 -20.78
CA ALA A 63 23.06 16.69 -21.23
C ALA A 63 23.13 16.63 -22.77
N ASN A 64 21.99 16.43 -23.45
CA ASN A 64 21.89 16.28 -24.91
C ASN A 64 20.72 17.10 -25.50
N GLU A 65 20.74 17.39 -26.81
CA GLU A 65 19.65 18.06 -27.55
C GLU A 65 18.29 17.39 -27.34
N ALA A 66 18.29 16.06 -27.25
CA ALA A 66 17.12 15.25 -26.97
C ALA A 66 16.43 15.64 -25.64
N GLN A 67 17.16 16.14 -24.66
CA GLN A 67 16.65 16.45 -23.32
C GLN A 67 16.23 17.91 -23.16
N LYS A 68 16.45 18.78 -24.16
CA LYS A 68 16.13 20.22 -24.08
C LYS A 68 14.63 20.53 -24.00
N GLY A 69 13.79 19.52 -24.23
CA GLY A 69 12.33 19.66 -24.24
C GLY A 69 11.82 20.23 -25.56
N VAL A 70 10.55 20.61 -25.59
CA VAL A 70 9.93 21.20 -26.78
C VAL A 70 10.37 22.65 -26.92
N ALA A 71 10.74 23.07 -28.13
CA ALA A 71 11.09 24.46 -28.43
C ALA A 71 9.99 25.43 -27.96
N GLY A 72 10.35 26.52 -27.29
CA GLY A 72 9.40 27.50 -26.76
C GLY A 72 8.68 27.12 -25.45
N ILE A 73 8.77 25.86 -25.00
CA ILE A 73 8.22 25.39 -23.71
C ILE A 73 9.35 24.99 -22.76
N GLY A 74 10.44 24.45 -23.29
CA GLY A 74 11.60 24.00 -22.52
C GLY A 74 11.38 22.66 -21.82
N GLN A 75 12.26 22.36 -20.86
CA GLN A 75 12.26 21.08 -20.14
C GLN A 75 11.10 20.94 -19.16
N SER A 76 10.48 22.04 -18.75
CA SER A 76 9.35 22.02 -17.83
C SER A 76 8.51 23.27 -17.84
N PHE A 77 7.24 23.11 -17.50
CA PHE A 77 6.29 24.21 -17.27
C PHE A 77 5.35 23.84 -16.11
N LYS A 78 4.71 24.84 -15.47
CA LYS A 78 3.78 24.57 -14.37
C LYS A 78 2.45 24.07 -14.89
N ALA A 79 1.72 23.31 -14.07
CA ALA A 79 0.40 22.80 -14.44
C ALA A 79 -0.62 23.90 -14.75
N SER A 80 -0.47 25.08 -14.12
CA SER A 80 -1.26 26.28 -14.43
C SER A 80 -1.01 26.84 -15.84
N GLU A 81 0.14 26.57 -16.42
CA GLU A 81 0.59 27.11 -17.72
C GLU A 81 0.27 26.14 -18.88
N ILE A 82 -0.44 25.04 -18.61
CA ILE A 82 -0.73 24.01 -19.62
C ILE A 82 -1.45 24.59 -20.84
N VAL A 83 -2.30 25.60 -20.66
CA VAL A 83 -3.02 26.26 -21.74
C VAL A 83 -2.06 27.02 -22.65
N GLU A 84 -1.15 27.80 -22.07
CA GLU A 84 -0.14 28.56 -22.80
C GLU A 84 0.87 27.63 -23.49
N ALA A 85 1.31 26.59 -22.78
CA ALA A 85 2.18 25.55 -23.33
C ALA A 85 1.52 24.80 -24.49
N THR A 86 0.21 24.54 -24.43
CA THR A 86 -0.54 23.90 -25.52
C THR A 86 -0.66 24.83 -26.72
N LYS A 87 -0.93 26.12 -26.51
CA LYS A 87 -0.94 27.13 -27.58
C LYS A 87 0.44 27.28 -28.24
N ALA A 88 1.51 27.32 -27.45
CA ALA A 88 2.89 27.35 -27.95
C ALA A 88 3.25 26.08 -28.75
N PHE A 89 2.82 24.91 -28.28
CA PHE A 89 3.05 23.64 -28.97
C PHE A 89 2.38 23.56 -30.34
N ALA A 90 1.12 24.03 -30.44
CA ALA A 90 0.41 24.10 -31.70
C ALA A 90 1.03 25.14 -32.64
N ALA A 91 1.42 26.31 -32.11
CA ALA A 91 2.08 27.35 -32.89
C ALA A 91 3.40 26.89 -33.51
N ASN A 92 4.18 26.09 -32.77
CA ASN A 92 5.41 25.46 -33.29
C ASN A 92 5.15 24.46 -34.43
N GLN A 93 3.92 23.96 -34.56
CA GLN A 93 3.51 23.07 -35.65
C GLN A 93 2.72 23.81 -36.73
N GLY A 94 2.71 25.14 -36.69
CA GLY A 94 2.04 26.00 -37.67
C GLY A 94 0.53 26.18 -37.44
N ALA A 95 0.00 25.75 -36.30
CA ALA A 95 -1.41 25.88 -35.95
C ALA A 95 -1.62 26.96 -34.87
N THR A 96 -2.51 27.91 -35.11
CA THR A 96 -2.99 28.85 -34.09
C THR A 96 -4.33 28.36 -33.57
N ILE A 97 -4.41 28.14 -32.26
CA ILE A 97 -5.61 27.58 -31.60
C ILE A 97 -5.96 28.42 -30.38
N ASP A 98 -7.26 28.56 -30.14
CA ASP A 98 -7.81 29.06 -28.90
C ASP A 98 -8.37 27.91 -28.02
N VAL A 99 -8.61 28.20 -26.75
CA VAL A 99 -9.15 27.24 -25.77
C VAL A 99 -10.57 26.81 -26.15
N SER A 100 -11.32 27.67 -26.85
CA SER A 100 -12.65 27.34 -27.37
C SER A 100 -12.65 26.41 -28.58
N ASP A 101 -11.51 26.16 -29.22
CA ASP A 101 -11.45 25.34 -30.42
C ASP A 101 -11.61 23.86 -30.10
N ALA A 102 -12.42 23.15 -30.90
CA ALA A 102 -12.66 21.71 -30.72
C ALA A 102 -11.39 20.84 -30.86
N SER A 103 -10.33 21.39 -31.48
CA SER A 103 -9.03 20.73 -31.62
C SER A 103 -8.11 20.92 -30.40
N PHE A 104 -8.43 21.83 -29.48
CA PHE A 104 -7.61 22.14 -28.31
C PHE A 104 -7.33 20.91 -27.43
N PRO A 105 -8.31 20.05 -27.09
CA PRO A 105 -8.04 18.84 -26.29
C PRO A 105 -7.09 17.86 -26.98
N THR A 106 -7.13 17.77 -28.31
CA THR A 106 -6.21 16.92 -29.10
C THR A 106 -4.78 17.42 -28.98
N TRP A 107 -4.59 18.74 -29.10
CA TRP A 107 -3.29 19.38 -28.93
C TRP A 107 -2.76 19.25 -27.51
N GLN A 108 -3.62 19.41 -26.51
CA GLN A 108 -3.27 19.23 -25.11
C GLN A 108 -2.81 17.80 -24.83
N ASN A 109 -3.54 16.79 -25.31
CA ASN A 109 -3.17 15.39 -25.13
C ASN A 109 -1.87 15.03 -25.86
N ALA A 110 -1.63 15.61 -27.04
CA ALA A 110 -0.38 15.43 -27.77
C ALA A 110 0.83 16.04 -27.03
N LEU A 111 0.64 17.19 -26.37
CA LEU A 111 1.65 17.77 -25.50
C LEU A 111 1.88 16.90 -24.25
N LEU A 112 0.82 16.50 -23.56
CA LEU A 112 0.89 15.66 -22.35
C LEU A 112 1.50 14.29 -22.60
N THR A 113 1.44 13.76 -23.83
CA THR A 113 2.18 12.53 -24.18
C THR A 113 3.70 12.72 -24.09
N LYS A 114 4.19 13.95 -24.21
CA LYS A 114 5.63 14.30 -24.16
C LYS A 114 6.10 14.75 -22.77
N TYR A 115 5.18 15.10 -21.87
CA TYR A 115 5.48 15.64 -20.55
C TYR A 115 4.77 14.85 -19.45
N THR A 116 5.50 14.50 -18.40
CA THR A 116 4.97 13.83 -17.22
C THR A 116 4.74 14.84 -16.11
N LEU A 117 3.64 14.70 -15.37
CA LEU A 117 3.34 15.56 -14.23
C LEU A 117 4.06 15.06 -12.98
N HIS A 118 4.96 15.88 -12.44
CA HIS A 118 5.61 15.67 -11.15
C HIS A 118 5.13 16.74 -10.18
N GLY A 119 4.28 16.36 -9.22
CA GLY A 119 3.64 17.30 -8.30
C GLY A 119 2.78 18.35 -9.02
N THR A 120 3.34 19.53 -9.27
CA THR A 120 2.70 20.68 -9.91
C THR A 120 3.37 21.09 -11.22
N THR A 121 4.42 20.40 -11.64
CA THR A 121 5.26 20.78 -12.77
C THR A 121 5.26 19.66 -13.80
N TYR A 122 4.92 20.00 -15.03
CA TYR A 122 5.09 19.11 -16.17
C TYR A 122 6.55 19.13 -16.58
N THR A 123 7.20 17.97 -16.65
CA THR A 123 8.59 17.82 -17.07
C THR A 123 8.66 16.95 -18.30
N TYR A 124 9.54 17.30 -19.22
CA TYR A 124 9.72 16.55 -20.45
C TYR A 124 10.22 15.13 -20.15
N ASN A 125 9.64 14.11 -20.80
CA ASN A 125 9.85 12.71 -20.42
C ASN A 125 11.31 12.23 -20.53
N MET A 126 12.13 12.89 -21.34
CA MET A 126 13.56 12.54 -21.49
C MET A 126 14.49 13.37 -20.61
N SER A 127 13.95 14.34 -19.85
CA SER A 127 14.70 15.09 -18.86
C SER A 127 14.96 14.22 -17.64
N ALA A 128 16.15 14.33 -17.05
CA ALA A 128 16.43 13.69 -15.78
C ALA A 128 15.83 14.55 -14.66
N VAL A 129 14.93 13.97 -13.87
CA VAL A 129 14.12 14.68 -12.88
C VAL A 129 14.27 14.01 -11.52
N ILE A 130 14.45 14.84 -10.49
CA ILE A 130 14.44 14.42 -9.09
C ILE A 130 13.18 15.02 -8.45
N ASP A 131 12.20 14.15 -8.16
CA ASP A 131 10.98 14.51 -7.46
C ASP A 131 11.14 14.27 -5.95
N TRP A 132 11.63 15.29 -5.24
CA TRP A 132 11.83 15.25 -3.78
C TRP A 132 10.51 15.06 -3.03
N GLY A 133 9.39 15.48 -3.62
CA GLY A 133 8.06 15.27 -3.06
C GLY A 133 7.73 13.79 -2.93
N THR A 134 7.89 13.04 -4.02
CA THR A 134 7.70 11.58 -4.02
C THR A 134 8.71 10.86 -3.14
N PHE A 135 9.96 11.33 -3.11
CA PHE A 135 11.01 10.75 -2.29
C PHE A 135 10.73 10.87 -0.79
N ILE A 136 10.40 12.07 -0.31
CA ILE A 136 10.06 12.27 1.11
C ILE A 136 8.77 11.52 1.45
N ASN A 137 7.78 11.51 0.55
CA ASN A 137 6.57 10.72 0.76
C ASN A 137 6.86 9.21 0.88
N ALA A 138 7.82 8.68 0.11
CA ALA A 138 8.25 7.29 0.23
C ALA A 138 8.94 7.02 1.58
N ILE A 139 9.77 7.95 2.08
CA ILE A 139 10.38 7.85 3.42
C ILE A 139 9.30 7.86 4.51
N ILE A 140 8.34 8.78 4.45
CA ILE A 140 7.23 8.85 5.40
C ILE A 140 6.43 7.54 5.36
N SER A 141 6.11 7.04 4.17
CA SER A 141 5.40 5.77 3.99
C SER A 141 6.16 4.61 4.60
N PHE A 142 7.49 4.54 4.42
CA PHE A 142 8.34 3.52 5.02
C PHE A 142 8.30 3.57 6.56
N LEU A 143 8.40 4.76 7.15
CA LEU A 143 8.30 4.93 8.61
C LEU A 143 6.92 4.52 9.15
N ILE A 144 5.85 4.82 8.43
CA ILE A 144 4.49 4.40 8.78
C ILE A 144 4.36 2.88 8.72
N VAL A 145 4.86 2.24 7.67
CA VAL A 145 4.86 0.76 7.54
C VAL A 145 5.61 0.13 8.72
N ALA A 146 6.79 0.65 9.06
CA ALA A 146 7.56 0.16 10.21
C ALA A 146 6.78 0.30 11.53
N PHE A 147 6.12 1.46 11.73
CA PHE A 147 5.28 1.69 12.90
C PHE A 147 4.05 0.76 12.96
N VAL A 148 3.42 0.50 11.81
CA VAL A 148 2.30 -0.43 11.70
C VAL A 148 2.72 -1.86 12.04
N LEU A 149 3.83 -2.33 11.49
CA LEU A 149 4.37 -3.66 11.81
C LEU A 149 4.68 -3.77 13.30
N PHE A 150 5.24 -2.72 13.91
CA PHE A 150 5.44 -2.67 15.35
C PHE A 150 4.12 -2.79 16.14
N LEU A 151 3.08 -2.04 15.75
CA LEU A 151 1.77 -2.12 16.41
C LEU A 151 1.14 -3.51 16.28
N ILE A 152 1.26 -4.14 15.11
CA ILE A 152 0.73 -5.49 14.87
C ILE A 152 1.46 -6.51 15.75
N VAL A 153 2.79 -6.49 15.77
CA VAL A 153 3.59 -7.39 16.61
C VAL A 153 3.27 -7.16 18.10
N LYS A 154 3.14 -5.90 18.52
CA LYS A 154 2.75 -5.54 19.89
C LYS A 154 1.35 -6.04 20.24
N ALA A 155 0.38 -5.86 19.36
CA ALA A 155 -0.99 -6.34 19.55
C ALA A 155 -1.03 -7.86 19.62
N PHE A 156 -0.30 -8.54 18.74
CA PHE A 156 -0.20 -10.00 18.73
C PHE A 156 0.39 -10.55 20.02
N ASN A 157 1.50 -9.97 20.49
CA ASN A 157 2.14 -10.37 21.75
C ASN A 157 1.20 -10.14 22.94
N LYS A 158 0.51 -8.99 23.00
CA LYS A 158 -0.46 -8.68 24.06
C LYS A 158 -1.66 -9.63 24.08
N MET A 159 -2.19 -10.00 22.91
CA MET A 159 -3.31 -10.95 22.81
C MET A 159 -2.92 -12.36 23.25
N ARG A 160 -1.69 -12.81 22.94
CA ARG A 160 -1.22 -14.14 23.32
C ARG A 160 -1.14 -14.30 24.84
N GLU A 161 -0.59 -13.31 25.53
CA GLU A 161 -0.55 -13.30 27.00
C GLU A 161 -1.95 -13.27 27.63
N ALA A 162 -2.88 -12.51 27.05
CA ALA A 162 -4.26 -12.46 27.51
C ALA A 162 -4.99 -13.80 27.32
N GLN A 163 -4.76 -14.48 26.20
CA GLN A 163 -5.29 -15.81 25.90
C GLN A 163 -4.77 -16.88 26.88
N GLU A 164 -3.48 -16.87 27.19
CA GLU A 164 -2.89 -17.83 28.14
C GLU A 164 -3.46 -17.64 29.55
N LYS A 165 -3.56 -16.39 30.03
CA LYS A 165 -4.19 -16.10 31.34
C LYS A 165 -5.66 -16.50 31.37
N ALA A 166 -6.41 -16.29 30.28
CA ALA A 166 -7.81 -16.70 30.18
C ALA A 166 -7.96 -18.22 30.19
N LYS A 167 -7.12 -18.96 29.45
CA LYS A 167 -7.11 -20.43 29.45
C LYS A 167 -6.70 -21.00 30.81
N ALA A 168 -5.71 -20.41 31.48
CA ALA A 168 -5.29 -20.81 32.82
C ALA A 168 -6.43 -20.63 33.83
N LYS A 169 -7.07 -19.46 33.86
CA LYS A 169 -8.24 -19.20 34.73
C LYS A 169 -9.42 -20.09 34.41
N ALA A 170 -9.67 -20.40 33.14
CA ALA A 170 -10.72 -21.32 32.74
C ALA A 170 -10.43 -22.75 33.22
N LYS A 171 -9.18 -23.21 33.11
CA LYS A 171 -8.74 -24.52 33.59
C LYS A 171 -8.81 -24.63 35.12
N GLU A 172 -8.42 -23.59 35.84
CA GLU A 172 -8.53 -23.49 37.30
C GLU A 172 -10.01 -23.49 37.77
N LYS A 173 -10.87 -22.70 37.11
CA LYS A 173 -12.32 -22.73 37.37
C LYS A 173 -12.95 -24.08 37.04
N LEU A 174 -12.47 -24.76 35.99
CA LEU A 174 -12.95 -26.10 35.65
C LEU A 174 -12.49 -27.12 36.71
N ALA A 175 -11.23 -27.06 37.15
CA ALA A 175 -10.68 -27.94 38.18
C ALA A 175 -11.44 -27.80 39.51
N SER A 176 -11.62 -26.58 40.01
CA SER A 176 -12.39 -26.33 41.25
C SER A 176 -13.85 -26.80 41.15
N LYS A 177 -14.47 -26.71 39.97
CA LYS A 177 -15.84 -27.18 39.73
C LYS A 177 -15.94 -28.71 39.65
N MET A 178 -14.88 -29.39 39.21
CA MET A 178 -14.78 -30.85 39.21
C MET A 178 -14.49 -31.39 40.61
N GLU A 179 -13.66 -30.70 41.39
CA GLU A 179 -13.39 -31.02 42.80
C GLU A 179 -14.65 -30.85 43.66
N ALA A 180 -15.40 -29.76 43.48
CA ALA A 180 -16.66 -29.54 44.19
C ALA A 180 -17.72 -30.62 43.87
N LYS A 181 -17.84 -31.03 42.59
CA LYS A 181 -18.75 -32.11 42.19
C LYS A 181 -18.31 -33.49 42.66
N GLY A 182 -17.00 -33.74 42.75
CA GLY A 182 -16.44 -35.00 43.25
C GLY A 182 -16.64 -35.17 44.76
N ALA A 183 -16.50 -34.08 45.52
CA ALA A 183 -16.78 -34.05 46.96
C ALA A 183 -18.29 -34.24 47.25
N GLU A 184 -19.17 -33.63 46.45
CA GLU A 184 -20.63 -33.78 46.57
C GLU A 184 -21.10 -35.20 46.22
N ALA A 185 -20.42 -35.90 45.31
CA ALA A 185 -20.71 -37.30 44.97
C ALA A 185 -20.17 -38.31 46.01
N ALA A 186 -19.12 -37.97 46.75
CA ALA A 186 -18.55 -38.79 47.83
C ALA A 186 -19.37 -38.70 49.13
N ASP A 187 -20.08 -37.59 49.36
CA ASP A 187 -21.01 -37.42 50.49
C ASP A 187 -22.35 -38.16 50.26
N GLN A 188 -22.64 -38.56 49.01
CA GLN A 188 -23.87 -39.25 48.62
C GLN A 188 -23.71 -40.76 48.43
N THR A 189 -22.54 -41.36 48.69
CA THR A 189 -22.47 -42.83 48.81
C THR A 189 -23.20 -43.23 50.09
N PRO A 190 -24.33 -43.95 50.01
CA PRO A 190 -25.04 -44.38 51.20
C PRO A 190 -24.10 -45.31 51.98
N GLU A 191 -23.89 -44.99 53.25
CA GLU A 191 -23.41 -45.91 54.27
C GLU A 191 -24.45 -47.04 54.39
N GLU A 192 -24.40 -48.02 53.49
CA GLU A 192 -25.18 -49.26 53.59
C GLU A 192 -24.47 -50.20 54.56
N ALA A 193 -25.01 -50.20 55.77
CA ALA A 193 -24.82 -51.18 56.84
C ALA A 193 -25.56 -52.50 56.56
#